data_AF-A0A6B3F7R9-F1
#
_entry.id   AF-A0A6B3F7R9-F1
#
_cell.length_a   1.000
_cell.length_b   1.000
_cell.length_c   1.000
_cell.angle_alpha   90.00
_cell.angle_beta   90.00
_cell.angle_gamma   90.00
#
_symmetry.space_group_name_H-M   'P 1'
#
loop_
_entity.id
_entity.type
_entity.pdbx_description
1 polymer ?
#
loop_
_entity_poly.entity_id
_entity_poly.type
_entity_poly.pdbx_seq_one_letter_code
_entity_poly.pdbx_strand_id
1 'polypeptide(L)'
;GYHLSALGREMAERVAEHLAPRDITYAVASPLERAQETATPLAKSHGLDLATDRRLIEAANIFEGKTFGVGDGALKNPDNWKYLVNPFKPSWGEPYV
;
A
#
# COMPACT_ATOMS: atom_id res chain seq x y z
N GLY A 1 -6.12 11.43 -6.90
CA GLY A 1 -5.77 10.57 -5.76
C GLY A 1 -4.39 10.98 -5.26
N TYR A 2 -3.66 10.06 -4.64
CA TYR A 2 -2.26 10.28 -4.27
C TYR A 2 -1.36 9.67 -5.34
N HIS A 3 -0.58 10.51 -6.00
CA HIS A 3 0.42 10.12 -7.00
C HIS A 3 1.76 9.82 -6.36
N LEU A 4 2.61 9.08 -7.05
CA LEU A 4 4.00 8.89 -6.67
C LEU A 4 4.77 10.22 -6.76
N SER A 5 5.70 10.41 -5.82
CA SER A 5 6.73 11.44 -5.95
C SER A 5 7.66 11.12 -7.13
N ALA A 6 8.52 12.07 -7.52
CA ALA A 6 9.54 11.81 -8.54
C ALA A 6 10.43 10.61 -8.15
N LEU A 7 10.91 10.58 -6.91
CA LEU A 7 11.67 9.45 -6.37
C LEU A 7 10.83 8.16 -6.37
N GLY A 8 9.54 8.24 -6.07
CA GLY A 8 8.61 7.10 -6.15
C GLY A 8 8.57 6.45 -7.53
N ARG A 9 8.54 7.27 -8.59
CA ARG A 9 8.59 6.77 -9.96
C ARG A 9 9.93 6.12 -10.30
N GLU A 10 11.05 6.75 -9.92
CA GLU A 10 12.39 6.17 -10.11
C GLU A 10 12.54 4.82 -9.40
N MET A 11 11.97 4.68 -8.20
CA MET A 11 11.96 3.41 -7.47
C MET A 11 11.13 2.33 -8.21
N ALA A 12 9.97 2.70 -8.76
CA ALA A 12 9.16 1.78 -9.55
C ALA A 12 9.89 1.31 -10.83
N GLU A 13 10.59 2.22 -11.51
CA GLU A 13 11.44 1.89 -12.66
C GLU A 13 12.58 0.93 -12.28
N ARG A 14 13.31 1.22 -11.19
CA ARG A 14 14.37 0.34 -10.65
C ARG A 14 13.87 -1.07 -10.36
N VAL A 15 12.67 -1.19 -9.80
CA VAL A 15 12.05 -2.50 -9.52
C VAL A 15 11.72 -3.23 -10.83
N ALA A 16 11.18 -2.54 -11.83
CA ALA A 16 10.91 -3.12 -13.14
C ALA A 16 12.19 -3.62 -13.84
N GLU A 17 13.26 -2.81 -13.84
CA GLU A 17 14.58 -3.20 -14.36
C GLU A 17 15.12 -4.43 -13.63
N HIS A 18 15.03 -4.42 -12.30
CA HIS A 18 15.49 -5.55 -11.50
C HIS A 18 14.72 -6.82 -11.83
N LEU A 19 13.40 -6.72 -12.06
CA LEU A 19 12.53 -7.87 -12.32
C LEU A 19 12.52 -8.32 -13.78
N ALA A 20 13.04 -7.53 -14.72
CA ALA A 20 13.05 -7.83 -16.16
C ALA A 20 13.53 -9.24 -16.54
N PRO A 21 14.55 -9.85 -15.88
CA PRO A 21 14.98 -11.22 -16.22
C PRO A 21 14.05 -12.34 -15.73
N ARG A 22 13.03 -12.04 -14.91
CA ARG A 22 12.09 -13.05 -14.42
C ARG A 22 10.99 -13.30 -15.44
N ASP A 23 10.51 -14.54 -15.46
CA ASP A 23 9.34 -14.94 -16.23
C ASP A 23 8.06 -14.53 -15.49
N ILE A 24 7.67 -13.27 -15.65
CA ILE A 24 6.41 -12.72 -15.13
C ILE A 24 5.38 -12.80 -16.24
N THR A 25 4.28 -13.49 -15.96
CA THR A 25 3.21 -13.78 -16.96
C THR A 25 1.93 -12.98 -16.70
N TYR A 26 1.79 -12.36 -15.53
CA TYR A 26 0.59 -11.61 -15.17
C TYR A 26 0.91 -10.46 -14.22
N ALA A 27 0.35 -9.28 -14.52
CA ALA A 27 0.48 -8.07 -13.71
C ALA A 27 -0.91 -7.55 -13.32
N VAL A 28 -1.14 -7.35 -12.02
CA VAL A 28 -2.41 -6.84 -11.48
C VAL A 28 -2.15 -5.86 -10.34
N ALA A 29 -2.90 -4.77 -10.30
CA ALA A 29 -2.80 -3.76 -9.25
C ALA A 29 -4.17 -3.28 -8.75
N SER A 30 -4.17 -2.66 -7.57
CA SER A 30 -5.33 -1.94 -7.03
C SER A 30 -5.74 -0.77 -7.94
N PRO A 31 -7.02 -0.37 -7.99
CA PRO A 31 -7.47 0.82 -8.73
C PRO A 31 -6.88 2.14 -8.23
N LEU A 32 -6.14 2.14 -7.12
CA LEU A 32 -5.49 3.34 -6.58
C LEU A 32 -4.36 3.83 -7.50
N GLU A 33 -4.32 5.14 -7.78
CA GLU A 33 -3.33 5.77 -8.67
C GLU A 33 -1.88 5.41 -8.30
N ARG A 34 -1.49 5.50 -7.03
CA ARG A 34 -0.14 5.09 -6.56
C ARG A 34 0.21 3.65 -6.93
N ALA A 35 -0.77 2.74 -6.86
CA ALA A 35 -0.56 1.32 -7.15
C ALA A 35 -0.43 1.10 -8.66
N GLN A 36 -1.27 1.78 -9.45
CA GLN A 36 -1.19 1.79 -10.91
C GLN A 36 0.16 2.34 -11.39
N GLU A 37 0.59 3.48 -10.86
CA GLU A 37 1.87 4.10 -11.22
C GLU A 37 3.07 3.23 -10.85
N THR A 38 3.00 2.50 -9.73
CA THR A 38 4.06 1.58 -9.31
C THR A 38 4.14 0.35 -10.21
N ALA A 39 3.00 -0.23 -10.59
CA ALA A 39 2.94 -1.47 -11.36
C ALA A 39 3.13 -1.26 -12.88
N THR A 40 2.88 -0.06 -13.38
CA THR A 40 2.93 0.24 -14.82
C THR A 40 4.31 -0.02 -15.45
N PRO A 41 5.45 0.42 -14.87
CA PRO A 41 6.77 0.15 -15.44
C PRO A 41 7.07 -1.35 -15.55
N LEU A 42 6.65 -2.14 -14.56
CA LEU A 42 6.81 -3.60 -14.56
C LEU A 42 5.97 -4.24 -15.67
N ALA A 43 4.68 -3.92 -15.77
CA ALA A 43 3.83 -4.46 -16.82
C ALA A 43 4.41 -4.15 -18.21
N LYS A 44 4.88 -2.91 -18.41
CA LYS A 44 5.53 -2.48 -19.66
C LYS A 44 6.83 -3.24 -19.96
N SER A 45 7.71 -3.45 -18.97
CA SER A 45 8.98 -4.16 -19.19
C SER A 45 8.79 -5.62 -19.60
N HIS A 46 7.65 -6.22 -19.22
CA HIS A 46 7.28 -7.58 -19.58
C HIS A 46 6.28 -7.68 -20.75
N GLY A 47 5.89 -6.55 -21.35
CA GLY A 47 4.92 -6.54 -22.46
C GLY A 47 3.51 -7.03 -22.06
N LEU A 48 3.15 -6.86 -20.79
CA LEU A 48 1.89 -7.31 -20.22
C LEU A 48 0.87 -6.17 -20.13
N ASP A 49 -0.41 -6.51 -20.23
CA ASP A 49 -1.49 -5.64 -19.81
C ASP A 49 -1.56 -5.57 -18.28
N LEU A 50 -1.69 -4.36 -17.72
CA LEU A 50 -1.89 -4.18 -16.29
C LEU A 50 -3.36 -4.34 -15.93
N ALA A 51 -3.70 -5.48 -15.33
CA ALA A 51 -5.05 -5.71 -14.82
C ALA A 51 -5.32 -4.86 -13.56
N THR A 52 -6.59 -4.53 -13.33
CA THR A 52 -7.03 -3.83 -12.13
C THR A 52 -7.96 -4.71 -11.29
N ASP A 53 -7.67 -4.87 -10.01
CA ASP A 53 -8.51 -5.63 -9.07
C ASP A 53 -8.86 -4.79 -7.84
N ARG A 54 -10.17 -4.56 -7.63
CA ARG A 54 -10.70 -3.79 -6.50
C ARG A 54 -10.49 -4.48 -5.15
N ARG A 55 -10.23 -5.78 -5.14
CA ARG A 55 -9.94 -6.56 -3.91
C ARG A 55 -8.55 -6.28 -3.37
N LEU A 56 -7.67 -5.62 -4.14
CA LEU A 56 -6.30 -5.26 -3.76
C LEU A 56 -6.18 -3.88 -3.11
N ILE A 57 -7.30 -3.23 -2.76
CA ILE A 57 -7.28 -1.97 -2.02
C ILE A 57 -6.71 -2.24 -0.61
N GLU A 58 -5.90 -1.32 -0.10
CA GLU A 58 -5.33 -1.42 1.25
C GLU A 58 -6.46 -1.61 2.28
N ALA A 59 -6.27 -2.55 3.22
CA ALA A 59 -7.22 -2.76 4.30
C ALA A 59 -7.44 -1.42 5.02
N ALA A 60 -8.71 -1.04 5.23
CA ALA A 60 -9.07 0.20 5.89
C ALA A 60 -8.41 0.27 7.27
N ASN A 61 -7.30 0.99 7.37
CA ASN A 61 -6.64 1.21 8.64
C ASN A 61 -7.31 2.43 9.26
N ILE A 62 -7.87 2.26 10.46
CA ILE A 62 -8.57 3.33 11.21
C ILE A 62 -7.63 4.53 11.49
N PHE A 63 -6.32 4.36 11.21
CA PHE A 63 -5.28 5.39 11.29
C PHE A 63 -4.82 5.97 9.95
N GLU A 64 -5.47 5.66 8.83
CA GLU A 64 -5.17 6.31 7.55
C GLU A 64 -5.35 7.83 7.70
N GLY A 65 -4.24 8.58 7.69
CA GLY A 65 -4.20 10.03 7.92
C GLY A 65 -3.82 10.49 9.34
N LYS A 66 -3.51 9.60 10.29
CA LYS A 66 -2.97 9.97 11.61
C LYS A 66 -1.49 9.59 11.71
N THR A 67 -0.63 10.55 12.06
CA THR A 67 0.78 10.31 12.38
C THR A 67 0.87 9.37 13.58
N PHE A 68 1.08 8.07 13.32
CA PHE A 68 1.32 7.09 14.37
C PHE A 68 2.82 7.03 14.67
N GLY A 69 3.27 7.94 15.53
CA GLY A 69 4.62 7.94 16.11
C GLY A 69 4.57 7.64 17.61
N VAL A 70 5.50 6.81 18.10
CA VAL A 70 5.70 6.59 19.55
C VAL A 70 6.20 7.91 20.15
N GLY A 71 5.28 8.74 20.64
CA GLY A 71 5.56 10.07 21.20
C GLY A 71 4.50 11.13 20.92
N ASP A 72 3.68 10.97 19.87
CA ASP A 72 2.85 12.08 19.32
C ASP A 72 1.44 12.17 19.90
N GLY A 73 1.23 11.78 21.15
CA GLY A 73 -0.02 12.09 21.85
C GLY A 73 -1.25 11.29 21.38
N ALA A 74 -1.08 10.17 20.68
CA ALA A 74 -2.17 9.20 20.44
C ALA A 74 -2.81 8.71 21.77
N LEU A 75 -2.04 8.68 22.86
CA LEU A 75 -2.49 8.40 24.23
C LEU A 75 -3.20 9.58 24.91
N LYS A 76 -3.08 10.82 24.40
CA LYS A 76 -3.72 12.02 24.97
C LYS A 76 -5.15 12.26 24.48
N ASN A 77 -5.61 11.51 23.47
CA ASN A 77 -6.95 11.69 22.93
C ASN A 77 -7.88 10.57 23.45
N PRO A 78 -8.82 10.86 24.39
CA PRO A 78 -9.64 9.86 25.05
C PRO A 78 -10.52 9.05 24.07
N ASP A 79 -10.86 9.61 22.91
CA ASP A 79 -11.63 8.93 21.87
C ASP A 79 -10.88 7.74 21.22
N ASN A 80 -9.54 7.72 21.32
CA ASN A 80 -8.72 6.62 20.80
C ASN A 80 -8.59 5.46 21.80
N TRP A 81 -8.95 5.66 23.07
CA TRP A 81 -8.75 4.65 24.13
C TRP A 81 -9.64 3.42 23.96
N LYS A 82 -10.81 3.58 23.33
CA LYS A 82 -11.73 2.47 22.99
C LYS A 82 -11.15 1.47 21.99
N TYR A 83 -10.06 1.82 21.30
CA TYR A 83 -9.37 0.92 20.39
C TYR A 83 -8.06 0.35 20.97
N LEU A 84 -7.58 0.91 22.10
CA LEU A 84 -6.37 0.48 22.82
C LEU A 84 -6.65 -0.55 23.94
N VAL A 85 -7.91 -0.97 24.12
CA VAL A 85 -8.35 -1.81 25.25
C VAL A 85 -7.83 -3.24 25.20
N ASN A 86 -7.29 -3.70 24.06
CA ASN A 86 -6.70 -5.03 23.96
C ASN A 86 -5.31 -5.00 23.31
N PRO A 87 -4.23 -4.83 24.11
CA PRO A 87 -2.86 -4.75 23.58
C PRO A 87 -2.37 -6.06 22.94
N PHE A 88 -3.10 -7.18 23.11
CA PHE A 88 -2.73 -8.50 22.58
C PHE A 88 -3.60 -8.96 21.41
N LYS A 89 -4.61 -8.18 21.03
CA LYS A 89 -5.48 -8.49 19.89
C LYS A 89 -5.51 -7.25 19.00
N PRO A 90 -4.68 -7.18 17.94
CA PRO A 90 -4.63 -6.01 17.08
C PRO A 90 -5.99 -5.84 16.39
N SER A 91 -6.84 -4.98 16.94
CA SER A 91 -8.12 -4.58 16.35
C SER A 91 -7.96 -3.42 15.36
N TRP A 92 -6.76 -3.28 14.79
CA TRP A 92 -6.31 -2.14 13.99
C TRP A 92 -6.31 -2.43 12.48
N GLY A 93 -7.06 -3.45 12.08
CA GLY A 93 -7.18 -3.94 10.72
C GLY A 93 -7.96 -5.25 10.73
N GLU A 94 -8.42 -5.71 9.57
CA GLU A 94 -9.06 -7.02 9.48
C GLU A 94 -8.09 -8.11 9.92
N PRO A 95 -8.54 -9.11 10.70
CA PRO A 95 -7.73 -10.28 10.98
C PRO A 95 -7.37 -10.93 9.65
N TYR A 96 -6.08 -11.05 9.36
CA TYR A 96 -5.60 -11.95 8.32
C TYR A 96 -6.08 -13.36 8.68
N VAL A 97 -7.08 -13.86 7.94
CA VAL A 97 -7.53 -15.27 8.02
C VAL A 97 -6.63 -16.12 7.14
#